data_AF-A0A183IQH9-F1
#
_entry.id   AF-A0A183IQH9-F1
#
_cell.length_a   1.000
_cell.length_b   1.000
_cell.length_c   1.000
_cell.angle_alpha   90.00
_cell.angle_beta   90.00
_cell.angle_gamma   90.00
#
_symmetry.space_group_name_H-M   'P 1'
#
loop_
_entity.id
_entity.type
_entity.pdbx_description
1 polymer ?
#
loop_
_entity_poly.entity_id
_entity_poly.type
_entity_poly.pdbx_seq_one_letter_code
_entity_poly.pdbx_strand_id
1 'polypeptide(L)'
;TTFRSYTTEILANDLKALGLSDVKHGGTHSVASLRSIWKSLTPNAKSAFLQLISLVLTDDASASSSGVTFWVWYRSCLDEFVVSSELALRQHLREFTDHHMVSKKTGLDGAEILTLNIDRHLLAEFFAQDDININIPGLSPQ
;
A
#
# COMPACT_ATOMS: atom_id res chain seq x y z
N THR A 1 -50.53 -2.51 16.16
CA THR A 1 -49.11 -2.86 16.34
C THR A 1 -48.44 -2.77 14.99
N THR A 2 -47.64 -1.73 14.78
CA THR A 2 -47.06 -1.41 13.47
C THR A 2 -45.74 -2.17 13.33
N PHE A 3 -45.70 -3.10 12.38
CA PHE A 3 -44.52 -3.91 12.05
C PHE A 3 -43.56 -3.07 11.19
N ARG A 4 -42.64 -2.34 11.82
CA ARG A 4 -41.59 -1.58 11.11
C ARG A 4 -40.30 -2.41 11.08
N SER A 5 -39.65 -2.48 9.92
CA SER A 5 -38.45 -3.29 9.69
C SER A 5 -37.29 -2.88 10.61
N TYR A 6 -36.74 -3.85 11.35
CA TYR A 6 -35.67 -3.70 12.33
C TYR A 6 -34.28 -3.76 11.67
N THR A 7 -34.08 -3.03 10.57
CA THR A 7 -32.80 -3.04 9.84
C THR A 7 -31.80 -2.03 10.38
N THR A 8 -32.27 -0.98 11.08
CA THR A 8 -31.41 0.08 11.62
C THR A 8 -30.65 -0.33 12.87
N GLU A 9 -31.16 -1.28 13.67
CA GLU A 9 -30.57 -1.62 14.97
C GLU A 9 -29.60 -2.82 14.93
N ILE A 10 -29.75 -3.75 13.98
CA ILE A 10 -28.78 -4.86 13.83
C ILE A 10 -27.44 -4.36 13.28
N LEU A 11 -27.46 -3.40 12.34
CA LEU A 11 -26.23 -2.89 11.74
C LEU A 11 -25.41 -2.06 12.73
N ALA A 12 -26.06 -1.28 13.60
CA ALA A 12 -25.35 -0.38 14.50
C ALA A 12 -24.67 -1.09 15.69
N ASN A 13 -25.24 -2.19 16.20
CA ASN A 13 -24.73 -2.85 17.40
C ASN A 13 -23.55 -3.79 17.12
N ASP A 14 -23.61 -4.58 16.04
CA ASP A 14 -22.51 -5.50 15.69
C ASP A 14 -21.26 -4.76 15.18
N LEU A 15 -21.43 -3.62 14.49
CA LEU A 15 -20.28 -2.85 13.96
C LEU A 15 -19.45 -2.16 15.06
N LYS A 16 -20.08 -1.77 16.18
CA LYS A 16 -19.39 -1.08 17.28
C LYS A 16 -18.56 -2.04 18.14
N ALA A 17 -19.02 -3.28 18.31
CA ALA A 17 -18.23 -4.33 18.97
C ALA A 17 -17.01 -4.76 18.12
N LEU A 18 -17.10 -4.61 16.79
CA LEU A 18 -16.02 -4.93 15.86
C LEU A 18 -15.07 -3.76 15.53
N GLY A 19 -15.30 -2.56 16.07
CA GLY A 19 -14.43 -1.40 15.83
C GLY A 19 -14.41 -0.89 14.38
N LEU A 20 -15.41 -1.21 13.57
CA LEU A 20 -15.48 -0.79 12.17
C LEU A 20 -16.33 0.48 12.04
N SER A 21 -15.68 1.65 12.10
CA SER A 21 -16.30 2.90 11.67
C SER A 21 -16.40 2.93 10.15
N ASP A 22 -17.62 2.80 9.62
CA ASP A 22 -17.96 3.10 8.23
C ASP A 22 -17.73 4.60 7.97
N VAL A 23 -16.61 4.90 7.31
CA VAL A 23 -16.49 6.06 6.43
C VAL A 23 -16.01 5.48 5.11
N LYS A 24 -16.93 5.32 4.16
CA LYS A 24 -16.60 5.13 2.76
C LYS A 24 -15.93 6.40 2.21
N HIS A 25 -14.66 6.61 2.54
CA HIS A 25 -13.72 7.18 1.58
C HIS A 25 -13.20 6.00 0.76
N GLY A 26 -12.98 6.20 -0.54
CA GLY A 26 -12.42 5.19 -1.43
C GLY A 26 -10.94 4.86 -1.14
N GLY A 27 -10.57 4.69 0.12
CA GLY A 27 -9.28 4.20 0.56
C GLY A 27 -9.49 2.82 1.17
N THR A 28 -8.94 1.79 0.54
CA THR A 28 -8.88 0.42 1.07
C THR A 28 -8.08 0.32 2.37
N HIS A 29 -7.43 1.40 2.80
CA HIS A 29 -6.47 1.45 3.90
C HIS A 29 -6.76 2.61 4.85
N SER A 30 -6.57 2.36 6.15
CA SER A 30 -6.45 3.36 7.21
C SER A 30 -5.02 3.33 7.77
N VAL A 31 -4.58 4.37 8.48
CA VAL A 31 -3.26 4.37 9.13
C VAL A 31 -3.10 3.20 10.11
N ALA A 32 -4.17 2.85 10.84
CA ALA A 32 -4.16 1.72 11.77
C ALA A 32 -4.03 0.36 11.06
N SER A 33 -4.73 0.17 9.93
CA SER A 33 -4.63 -1.09 9.16
C SER A 33 -3.26 -1.23 8.52
N LEU A 34 -2.69 -0.16 7.95
CA LEU A 34 -1.33 -0.18 7.41
C LEU A 34 -0.30 -0.45 8.50
N ARG A 35 -0.44 0.12 9.70
CA ARG A 35 0.45 -0.19 10.82
C ARG A 35 0.38 -1.67 11.21
N SER A 36 -0.80 -2.28 11.19
CA SER A 36 -0.95 -3.72 11.46
C SER A 36 -0.23 -4.57 10.41
N ILE A 37 -0.43 -4.26 9.12
CA ILE A 37 0.23 -4.95 8.00
C ILE A 37 1.75 -4.71 8.06
N TRP A 38 2.18 -3.49 8.36
CA TRP A 38 3.58 -3.15 8.51
C TRP A 38 4.25 -3.97 9.63
N LYS A 39 3.57 -4.19 10.75
CA LYS A 39 4.10 -5.02 11.82
C LYS A 39 4.26 -6.49 11.44
N SER A 40 3.42 -7.03 10.55
CA SER A 40 3.54 -8.41 10.08
C SER A 40 4.61 -8.61 9.00
N LEU A 41 4.96 -7.55 8.26
CA LEU A 41 5.99 -7.61 7.22
C LEU A 41 7.38 -7.92 7.80
N THR A 42 8.09 -8.83 7.13
CA THR A 42 9.52 -9.10 7.42
C THR A 42 10.38 -7.88 7.10
N PRO A 43 11.58 -7.72 7.71
CA PRO A 43 12.46 -6.58 7.44
C PRO A 43 12.78 -6.39 5.94
N ASN A 44 13.04 -7.48 5.22
CA ASN A 44 13.32 -7.42 3.78
C ASN A 44 12.09 -6.99 2.97
N ALA A 45 10.89 -7.45 3.36
CA ALA A 45 9.66 -7.02 2.73
C ALA A 45 9.39 -5.52 2.94
N LYS A 46 9.67 -5.00 4.15
CA LYS A 46 9.60 -3.56 4.45
C LYS A 46 10.53 -2.77 3.54
N SER A 47 11.80 -3.16 3.47
CA SER A 47 12.78 -2.51 2.60
C SER A 47 12.36 -2.55 1.13
N ALA A 48 11.84 -3.69 0.65
CA ALA A 48 11.34 -3.83 -0.73
C ALA A 48 10.14 -2.90 -1.00
N PHE A 49 9.25 -2.75 -0.03
CA PHE A 49 8.10 -1.86 -0.13
C PHE A 49 8.51 -0.38 -0.15
N LEU A 50 9.45 0.04 0.71
CA LEU A 50 9.98 1.41 0.70
C LEU A 50 10.68 1.74 -0.61
N GLN A 51 11.46 0.79 -1.16
CA GLN A 51 12.08 0.93 -2.47
C GLN A 51 11.02 1.12 -3.57
N LEU A 52 9.94 0.33 -3.56
CA LEU A 52 8.84 0.50 -4.51
C LEU A 52 8.19 1.89 -4.40
N ILE A 53 7.92 2.35 -3.17
CA ILE A 53 7.36 3.69 -2.93
C ILE A 53 8.27 4.77 -3.47
N SER A 54 9.57 4.69 -3.19
CA SER A 54 10.56 5.65 -3.66
C SER A 54 10.56 5.76 -5.20
N LEU A 55 10.55 4.61 -5.89
CA LEU A 55 10.52 4.57 -7.36
C LEU A 55 9.26 5.19 -7.93
N VAL A 56 8.09 4.87 -7.37
CA VAL A 56 6.80 5.42 -7.83
C VAL A 56 6.76 6.95 -7.63
N LEU A 57 7.16 7.43 -6.44
CA LEU A 57 7.13 8.86 -6.12
C LEU A 57 8.18 9.69 -6.89
N THR A 58 9.28 9.07 -7.29
CA THR A 58 10.33 9.74 -8.09
C THR A 58 9.89 9.89 -9.55
N ASP A 59 9.18 8.91 -10.11
CA ASP A 59 8.74 8.89 -11.51
C ASP A 59 7.49 9.78 -11.75
N ASP A 60 6.72 10.09 -10.70
CA ASP A 60 5.50 10.92 -10.70
C ASP A 60 5.72 12.40 -11.11
N ALA A 61 6.93 12.84 -11.44
CA ALA A 61 7.19 14.22 -11.83
C ALA A 61 6.77 14.58 -13.27
N SER A 62 6.43 13.63 -14.15
CA SER A 62 6.25 13.99 -15.58
C SER A 62 5.20 13.26 -16.43
N ALA A 63 4.57 12.16 -16.00
CA ALA A 63 3.57 11.53 -16.87
C ALA A 63 2.48 10.77 -16.11
N SER A 64 1.25 10.94 -16.59
CA SER A 64 -0.04 10.41 -16.12
C SER A 64 -0.20 8.87 -16.17
N SER A 65 0.85 8.13 -15.83
CA SER A 65 0.85 6.68 -15.65
C SER A 65 1.70 6.32 -14.43
N SER A 66 1.16 6.64 -13.25
CA SER A 66 1.73 6.41 -11.91
C SER A 66 2.00 4.92 -11.61
N GLY A 67 3.02 4.33 -12.23
CA GLY A 67 3.36 2.93 -12.04
C GLY A 67 4.74 2.55 -12.54
N VAL A 68 5.40 1.64 -11.83
CA VAL A 68 6.77 1.19 -12.11
C VAL A 68 6.74 -0.24 -12.63
N THR A 69 7.55 -0.57 -13.63
CA THR A 69 7.63 -1.96 -14.12
C THR A 69 8.27 -2.87 -13.07
N PHE A 70 7.83 -4.13 -12.99
CA PHE A 70 8.39 -5.12 -12.08
C PHE A 70 9.91 -5.25 -12.24
N TRP A 71 10.43 -5.19 -13.47
CA TRP A 71 11.86 -5.32 -13.75
C TRP A 71 12.69 -4.15 -13.24
N VAL A 72 12.18 -2.92 -13.32
CA VAL A 72 12.84 -1.74 -12.73
C VAL A 72 12.93 -1.89 -11.22
N TRP A 73 11.83 -2.27 -10.57
CA TRP A 73 11.82 -2.51 -9.13
C TRP A 73 12.75 -3.67 -8.72
N TYR A 74 12.74 -4.78 -9.47
CA TYR A 74 13.64 -5.91 -9.22
C TYR A 74 15.10 -5.51 -9.33
N ARG A 75 15.46 -4.72 -10.34
CA ARG A 75 16.82 -4.23 -10.53
C ARG A 75 17.26 -3.34 -9.35
N SER A 76 16.41 -2.44 -8.89
CA SER A 76 16.67 -1.57 -7.73
C SER A 76 16.86 -2.38 -6.46
N CYS A 77 16.00 -3.38 -6.21
CA CYS A 77 16.11 -4.24 -5.03
C CYS A 77 17.37 -5.12 -5.03
N LEU A 78 17.92 -5.47 -6.20
CA LEU A 78 19.21 -6.17 -6.29
C LEU A 78 20.40 -5.26 -5.97
N ASP A 79 20.36 -4.01 -6.44
CA ASP A 79 21.43 -3.02 -6.21
C ASP A 79 21.55 -2.67 -4.71
N GLU A 80 20.41 -2.56 -4.04
CA GLU A 80 20.30 -2.28 -2.61
C GLU A 80 20.38 -3.54 -1.72
N PHE A 81 20.68 -4.71 -2.31
CA PHE A 81 20.78 -6.01 -1.63
C PHE A 81 19.54 -6.38 -0.79
N VAL A 82 18.36 -5.91 -1.19
CA VAL A 82 17.08 -6.15 -0.49
C VAL A 82 16.58 -7.56 -0.71
N VAL A 83 16.75 -8.09 -1.93
CA VAL A 83 16.33 -9.45 -2.32
C VAL A 83 17.47 -10.17 -3.04
N SER A 84 17.49 -11.49 -2.93
CA SER A 84 18.51 -12.35 -3.56
C SER A 84 18.04 -13.05 -4.84
N SER A 85 16.74 -13.02 -5.15
CA SER A 85 16.18 -13.68 -6.33
C SER A 85 14.84 -13.08 -6.75
N GLU A 86 14.48 -13.29 -8.01
CA GLU A 86 13.17 -12.91 -8.56
C GLU A 86 12.03 -13.59 -7.80
N LEU A 87 12.18 -14.87 -7.45
CA LEU A 87 11.17 -15.63 -6.72
C LEU A 87 10.86 -14.99 -5.36
N ALA A 88 11.89 -14.56 -4.62
CA ALA A 88 11.73 -13.88 -3.34
C ALA A 88 10.96 -12.56 -3.51
N LEU A 89 11.29 -11.76 -4.53
CA LEU A 89 10.57 -10.51 -4.78
C LEU A 89 9.12 -10.75 -5.21
N ARG A 90 8.86 -11.78 -6.02
CA ARG A 90 7.49 -12.16 -6.40
C ARG A 90 6.66 -12.63 -5.21
N GLN A 91 7.28 -13.23 -4.20
CA GLN A 91 6.61 -13.57 -2.95
C GLN A 91 6.18 -12.32 -2.18
N HIS A 92 7.09 -11.35 -1.99
CA HIS A 92 6.73 -10.05 -1.39
C HIS A 92 5.63 -9.33 -2.16
N LEU A 93 5.72 -9.35 -3.49
CA LEU A 93 4.71 -8.75 -4.34
C LEU A 93 3.34 -9.42 -4.19
N ARG A 94 3.28 -10.74 -3.99
CA ARG A 94 2.02 -11.44 -3.70
C ARG A 94 1.43 -10.93 -2.38
N GLU A 95 2.23 -10.87 -1.33
CA GLU A 95 1.82 -10.35 -0.02
C GLU A 95 1.26 -8.91 -0.13
N PHE A 96 1.91 -8.04 -0.91
CA PHE A 96 1.41 -6.68 -1.14
C PHE A 96 0.10 -6.64 -1.93
N THR A 97 -0.08 -7.53 -2.90
CA THR A 97 -1.34 -7.62 -3.67
C THR A 97 -2.47 -8.21 -2.84
N ASP A 98 -2.20 -9.23 -2.02
CA ASP A 98 -3.18 -9.84 -1.10
C ASP A 98 -3.67 -8.84 -0.06
N HIS A 99 -2.79 -7.93 0.37
CA HIS A 99 -3.16 -6.80 1.23
C HIS A 99 -3.69 -5.58 0.47
N HIS A 100 -3.90 -5.65 -0.85
CA HIS A 100 -4.33 -4.53 -1.68
C HIS A 100 -3.45 -3.27 -1.54
N MET A 101 -2.18 -3.39 -1.18
CA MET A 101 -1.22 -2.28 -1.11
C MET A 101 -0.70 -1.91 -2.51
N VAL A 102 -0.57 -2.93 -3.38
CA VAL A 102 -0.05 -2.80 -4.74
C VAL A 102 -0.97 -3.54 -5.71
N SER A 103 -1.32 -2.87 -6.82
CA SER A 103 -1.98 -3.50 -7.97
C SER A 103 -0.99 -3.80 -9.07
N LYS A 104 -1.28 -4.85 -9.86
CA LYS A 104 -0.52 -5.18 -11.06
C LYS A 104 -1.41 -4.97 -12.28
N LYS A 105 -0.86 -4.36 -13.31
CA LYS A 105 -1.50 -4.18 -14.61
C LYS A 105 -0.54 -4.61 -15.70
N THR A 106 -1.04 -5.32 -16.70
CA THR A 106 -0.25 -5.63 -17.89
C THR A 106 -0.26 -4.42 -18.83
N GLY A 107 0.94 -3.95 -19.18
CA GLY A 107 1.15 -2.91 -20.18
C GLY A 107 0.82 -3.38 -21.60
N LEU A 108 0.76 -2.44 -22.55
CA LEU A 108 0.52 -2.73 -23.97
C LEU A 108 1.65 -3.56 -24.60
N ASP A 109 2.85 -3.48 -24.03
CA ASP A 109 4.06 -4.21 -24.37
C ASP A 109 4.17 -5.58 -23.66
N GLY A 110 3.19 -5.93 -22.82
CA GLY A 110 3.21 -7.14 -22.00
C GLY A 110 4.00 -7.00 -20.70
N ALA A 111 4.55 -5.81 -20.39
CA ALA A 111 5.28 -5.59 -19.14
C ALA A 111 4.33 -5.59 -17.93
N GLU A 112 4.78 -6.15 -16.81
CA GLU A 112 4.07 -6.07 -15.54
C GLU A 112 4.31 -4.70 -14.90
N ILE A 113 3.30 -3.84 -14.88
CA ILE A 113 3.31 -2.51 -14.28
C ILE A 113 2.71 -2.59 -12.88
N LEU A 114 3.42 -2.06 -11.88
CA LEU A 114 3.03 -2.03 -10.47
C LEU A 114 2.56 -0.63 -10.10
N THR A 115 1.39 -0.52 -9.48
CA THR A 115 0.83 0.76 -9.01
C THR A 115 0.50 0.69 -7.53
N LEU A 116 0.77 1.76 -6.79
CA LEU A 116 0.38 1.85 -5.38
C LEU A 116 -1.12 2.12 -5.27
N ASN A 117 -1.79 1.42 -4.37
CA ASN A 117 -3.22 1.63 -4.07
C ASN A 117 -3.42 2.40 -2.75
N ILE A 118 -2.39 3.07 -2.26
CA ILE A 118 -2.41 3.82 -1.00
C ILE A 118 -2.26 5.29 -1.35
N ASP A 119 -3.13 6.13 -0.77
CA ASP A 119 -3.07 7.57 -0.94
C ASP A 119 -1.75 8.13 -0.37
N ARG A 120 -1.14 9.08 -1.09
CA ARG A 120 0.12 9.72 -0.70
C ARG A 120 0.02 10.46 0.64
N HIS A 121 -1.11 11.12 0.92
CA HIS A 121 -1.35 11.77 2.20
C HIS A 121 -1.36 10.75 3.35
N LEU A 122 -1.99 9.60 3.12
CA LEU A 122 -2.08 8.54 4.13
C LEU A 122 -0.72 7.87 4.36
N LEU A 123 0.08 7.65 3.32
CA LEU A 123 1.48 7.24 3.45
C LEU A 123 2.29 8.25 4.27
N ALA A 124 2.14 9.54 3.99
CA ALA A 124 2.82 10.62 4.73
C ALA A 124 2.46 10.58 6.22
N GLU A 125 1.18 10.47 6.53
CA GLU A 125 0.69 10.38 7.91
C GLU A 125 1.23 9.14 8.62
N PHE A 126 1.24 7.99 7.95
CA PHE A 126 1.78 6.74 8.50
C PHE A 126 3.27 6.87 8.86
N PHE A 127 4.08 7.42 7.95
CA PHE A 127 5.51 7.57 8.19
C PHE A 127 5.85 8.61 9.26
N ALA A 128 5.06 9.67 9.37
CA ALA A 128 5.20 10.67 10.43
C ALA A 128 4.91 10.09 11.83
N GLN A 129 3.97 9.13 11.95
CA GLN A 129 3.59 8.56 13.25
C GLN A 129 4.49 7.41 13.73
N ASP A 130 5.11 6.64 12.82
CA ASP A 130 5.93 5.46 13.18
C ASP A 130 7.44 5.76 13.22
N ASP A 131 7.86 7.04 13.18
CA ASP A 131 9.27 7.49 13.15
C ASP A 131 10.10 6.77 12.07
N ILE A 132 9.46 6.38 10.97
CA ILE A 132 10.14 5.72 9.85
C ILE A 132 10.83 6.83 9.05
N ASN A 133 12.10 7.10 9.40
CA ASN A 133 12.91 8.09 8.70
C ASN A 133 13.32 7.56 7.33
N ILE A 134 12.43 7.77 6.36
CA ILE A 134 12.69 7.50 4.96
C ILE A 134 13.15 8.79 4.32
N ASN A 135 14.41 8.78 3.87
CA ASN A 135 14.92 9.78 2.95
C ASN A 135 14.31 9.52 1.55
N ILE A 136 12.99 9.72 1.41
CA ILE A 136 12.31 9.66 0.12
C ILE A 136 12.22 11.08 -0.43
N PRO A 137 12.85 11.38 -1.57
CA PRO A 137 12.72 12.68 -2.22
C PRO A 137 11.24 12.95 -2.55
N GLY A 138 10.72 14.08 -2.08
CA GLY A 138 9.34 14.52 -2.35
C GLY A 138 8.32 14.33 -1.22
N LEU A 139 8.70 13.74 -0.09
CA LEU A 139 7.84 13.66 1.11
C LEU A 139 8.34 14.60 2.22
N SER A 140 8.64 15.86 1.87
CA SER A 140 8.88 16.89 2.88
C SER A 140 7.55 17.54 3.26
N PRO A 141 7.21 17.65 4.56
CA PRO A 141 6.14 18.55 4.98
C PRO A 141 6.57 19.98 4.60
N GLN A 142 5.73 20.67 3.82
CA GLN A 142 5.83 22.12 3.68
C GLN A 142 5.36 22.79 4.97
#